data_AF-A0A358QMH6-F1
#
_entry.id   AF-A0A358QMH6-F1
#
_cell.length_a   1.000
_cell.length_b   1.000
_cell.length_c   1.000
_cell.angle_alpha   90.00
_cell.angle_beta   90.00
_cell.angle_gamma   90.00
#
_symmetry.space_group_name_H-M   'P 1'
#
loop_
_entity.id
_entity.type
_entity.pdbx_description
1 polymer ?
#
loop_
_entity_poly.entity_id
_entity_poly.type
_entity_poly.pdbx_seq_one_letter_code
_entity_poly.pdbx_strand_id
1 'polypeptide(L)' 'MVRSLVARVRRTFDVPIAEVGDQDLWQAVELGVACVSNNARHADEVCQKVLNYVASDGEALLTDSRFEILRL' A
#
# COMPACT_ATOMS: atom_id res chain seq x y z
N MET A 1 11.81 9.17 -3.57
CA MET A 1 11.25 7.85 -3.91
C MET A 1 9.89 7.63 -3.23
N VAL A 2 9.83 7.58 -1.89
CA VAL A 2 8.57 7.27 -1.18
C VAL A 2 7.41 8.21 -1.52
N ARG A 3 7.62 9.52 -1.45
CA ARG A 3 6.56 10.52 -1.72
C ARG A 3 5.96 10.40 -3.12
N SER A 4 6.76 10.02 -4.13
CA SER A 4 6.25 9.81 -5.49
C SER A 4 5.45 8.52 -5.60
N LEU A 5 5.90 7.41 -4.98
CA LEU A 5 5.15 6.15 -4.96
C LEU A 5 3.80 6.33 -4.25
N VAL A 6 3.79 6.96 -3.08
CA VAL A 6 2.57 7.28 -2.31
C VAL A 6 1.58 8.09 -3.16
N ALA A 7 2.05 9.13 -3.85
CA ALA A 7 1.21 9.94 -4.72
C ALA A 7 0.65 9.15 -5.91
N ARG A 8 1.45 8.26 -6.53
CA ARG A 8 1.01 7.40 -7.63
C ARG A 8 -0.04 6.39 -7.16
N VAL A 9 0.22 5.67 -6.06
CA VAL A 9 -0.72 4.68 -5.50
C VAL A 9 -2.06 5.33 -5.16
N ARG A 10 -2.02 6.47 -4.46
CA ARG A 10 -3.23 7.23 -4.11
C ARG A 10 -4.03 7.61 -5.35
N ARG A 11 -3.37 8.07 -6.42
CA ARG A 11 -4.02 8.51 -7.66
C ARG A 11 -4.58 7.34 -8.48
N THR A 12 -3.91 6.19 -8.49
CA THR A 12 -4.29 5.03 -9.31
C THR A 12 -5.44 4.24 -8.70
N PHE A 13 -5.48 4.10 -7.37
CA PHE A 13 -6.43 3.21 -6.69
C PHE A 13 -7.47 3.94 -5.83
N ASP A 14 -7.35 5.26 -5.69
CA ASP A 14 -8.22 6.09 -4.84
C ASP A 14 -8.29 5.59 -3.39
N VAL A 15 -7.12 5.21 -2.85
CA VAL A 15 -6.97 4.72 -1.48
C VAL A 15 -6.18 5.69 -0.61
N PRO A 16 -6.54 5.86 0.67
CA PRO A 16 -5.63 6.42 1.66
C PRO A 16 -4.35 5.59 1.77
N ILE A 17 -3.21 6.27 1.66
CA ILE A 17 -1.88 5.69 1.83
C ILE A 17 -0.98 6.69 2.55
N ALA A 18 -0.17 6.18 3.48
CA ALA A 18 0.78 6.98 4.25
C ALA A 18 2.01 6.15 4.62
N GLU A 19 3.11 6.83 4.95
CA GLU A 19 4.25 6.23 5.63
C GLU A 19 3.92 6.06 7.12
N VAL A 20 4.12 4.86 7.65
CA VAL A 20 3.68 4.48 9.01
C VAL A 20 4.81 3.98 9.93
N GLY A 21 6.04 3.83 9.41
CA GLY A 21 7.18 3.30 10.17
C GLY A 21 8.53 3.56 9.49
N ASP A 22 9.62 3.17 10.18
CA ASP A 22 11.02 3.18 9.73
C ASP A 22 11.67 4.53 9.37
N GLN A 23 11.34 5.60 10.10
CA GLN A 23 11.95 6.93 9.88
C GLN A 23 13.44 7.04 10.27
N ASP A 24 14.02 6.02 10.93
CA ASP A 24 15.42 6.02 11.38
C ASP A 24 16.37 5.21 10.46
N LEU A 25 15.84 4.47 9.48
CA LEU A 25 16.61 3.72 8.47
C LEU A 25 16.36 4.34 7.10
N TRP A 26 17.33 5.11 6.61
CA TRP A 26 17.34 5.79 5.30
C TRP A 26 17.17 4.88 4.06
N GLN A 27 17.06 3.56 4.23
CA GLN A 27 16.90 2.56 3.18
C GLN A 27 15.62 1.72 3.29
N ALA A 28 14.82 1.89 4.33
CA ALA A 28 13.57 1.16 4.52
C ALA A 28 12.40 2.15 4.65
N VAL A 29 11.21 1.69 4.29
CA VAL A 29 9.99 2.46 4.50
C VAL A 29 8.84 1.49 4.72
N GLU A 30 7.99 1.81 5.69
CA GLU A 30 6.74 1.10 5.90
C GLU A 30 5.57 1.94 5.39
N LEU A 31 4.74 1.36 4.54
CA LEU A 31 3.57 2.02 3.95
C LEU A 31 2.28 1.38 4.46
N GLY A 32 1.41 2.20 5.04
CA GLY A 32 0.06 1.81 5.43
C GLY A 32 -0.96 2.18 4.34
N VAL A 33 -1.85 1.25 4.00
CA VAL A 33 -2.94 1.45 3.03
C VAL A 33 -4.26 1.02 3.67
N ALA A 34 -5.31 1.80 3.47
CA ALA A 34 -6.66 1.46 3.93
C ALA A 34 -7.65 1.43 2.76
N CYS A 35 -8.62 0.51 2.82
CA CYS A 35 -9.73 0.45 1.87
C CYS A 35 -11.03 0.24 2.67
N VAL A 36 -12.04 1.06 2.41
CA VAL A 36 -13.39 0.89 2.98
C VAL A 36 -14.32 0.47 1.85
N SER A 37 -15.01 -0.66 2.03
CA SER A 37 -15.89 -1.24 1.02
C SER A 37 -17.06 -1.96 1.68
N ASN A 38 -18.21 -1.98 1.02
CA ASN A 38 -19.36 -2.80 1.40
C ASN A 38 -19.23 -4.28 0.96
N ASN A 39 -18.16 -4.61 0.25
CA ASN A 39 -17.88 -5.95 -0.26
C ASN A 39 -16.43 -6.32 0.08
N ALA A 40 -16.25 -7.36 0.90
CA ALA A 40 -14.94 -7.85 1.32
C ALA A 40 -14.08 -8.31 0.13
N ARG A 41 -14.68 -8.89 -0.91
CA ARG A 41 -13.95 -9.28 -2.13
C ARG A 41 -13.41 -8.06 -2.87
N HIS A 42 -14.21 -7.00 -2.96
CA HIS A 42 -13.76 -5.76 -3.58
C HIS A 42 -12.60 -5.13 -2.80
N ALA A 43 -12.66 -5.12 -1.47
CA ALA A 43 -11.56 -4.63 -0.64
C ALA A 43 -10.28 -5.44 -0.85
N ASP A 44 -10.39 -6.79 -0.83
CA ASP A 44 -9.28 -7.70 -1.09
C ASP A 44 -8.65 -7.46 -2.48
N GLU A 45 -9.48 -7.37 -3.52
CA GLU A 45 -9.03 -7.10 -4.88
C GLU A 45 -8.28 -5.77 -5.01
N VAL A 46 -8.76 -4.71 -4.34
CA VAL A 46 -8.08 -3.41 -4.33
C VAL A 46 -6.73 -3.52 -3.62
N CYS A 47 -6.70 -4.12 -2.43
CA CYS A 47 -5.47 -4.34 -1.66
C CYS A 47 -4.42 -5.15 -2.45
N GLN A 48 -4.83 -6.24 -3.11
CA GLN A 48 -3.94 -7.05 -3.95
C GLN A 48 -3.42 -6.27 -5.16
N LYS A 49 -4.26 -5.44 -5.81
CA LYS A 49 -3.81 -4.59 -6.91
C LYS A 49 -2.77 -3.56 -6.46
N VAL A 50 -2.96 -2.95 -5.30
CA VAL A 50 -1.97 -2.04 -4.70
C VAL A 50 -0.66 -2.78 -4.43
N LEU A 51 -0.72 -3.97 -3.82
CA LEU A 51 0.47 -4.79 -3.55
C LEU A 51 1.26 -5.09 -4.83
N ASN A 52 0.56 -5.60 -5.85
CA ASN A 52 1.16 -5.96 -7.12
C ASN A 52 1.77 -4.75 -7.82
N TYR A 53 1.10 -3.59 -7.75
CA TYR A 53 1.62 -2.34 -8.31
C TYR A 53 2.92 -1.92 -7.64
N VAL A 54 2.96 -1.90 -6.29
CA VAL A 54 4.16 -1.56 -5.52
C VAL A 54 5.29 -2.55 -5.78
N ALA A 55 5.00 -3.86 -5.82
CA ALA A 55 5.99 -4.90 -6.10
C ALA A 55 6.57 -4.80 -7.53
N SER A 56 5.80 -4.26 -8.48
CA SER A 56 6.21 -4.11 -9.88
C SER A 56 6.91 -2.77 -10.20
N ASP A 57 6.96 -1.83 -9.25
CA ASP A 57 7.47 -0.46 -9.46
C ASP A 57 8.97 -0.44 -9.80
N GLY A 58 9.73 -1.48 -9.41
CA GLY A 58 11.12 -1.71 -9.79
C GLY A 58 12.16 -0.79 -9.12
N GLU A 59 11.71 0.33 -8.52
CA GLU A 59 12.57 1.26 -7.78
C GLU A 59 12.84 0.82 -6.33
N ALA A 60 12.00 -0.07 -5.78
CA ALA A 60 12.11 -0.58 -4.42
C ALA A 60 11.82 -2.09 -4.39
N LEU A 61 12.50 -2.78 -3.49
CA LEU A 61 12.23 -4.19 -3.22
C LEU A 61 11.18 -4.30 -2.12
N LEU A 62 10.05 -4.95 -2.42
CA LEU A 62 9.09 -5.33 -1.40
C LEU A 62 9.69 -6.46 -0.54
N THR A 63 9.92 -6.19 0.75
CA THR A 63 10.52 -7.15 1.68
C THR A 63 9.48 -7.94 2.45
N ASP A 64 8.40 -7.29 2.89
CA ASP A 64 7.29 -7.91 3.61
C ASP A 64 5.96 -7.20 3.26
N SER A 65 4.86 -7.91 3.44
CA SER A 65 3.52 -7.34 3.28
C SER A 65 2.50 -8.10 4.11
N ARG A 66 1.59 -7.35 4.75
CA ARG A 66 0.46 -7.91 5.50
C ARG A 66 -0.83 -7.22 5.12
N PHE A 67 -1.88 -8.01 4.92
CA PHE A 67 -3.24 -7.53 4.73
C PHE A 67 -4.16 -8.13 5.78
N GLU A 68 -5.13 -7.32 6.23
CA GLU A 68 -6.17 -7.77 7.14
C GLU A 68 -7.51 -7.15 6.71
N ILE A 69 -8.53 -7.99 6.57
CA ILE A 69 -9.88 -7.56 6.24
C ILE A 69 -10.70 -7.59 7.52
N LEU A 70 -10.99 -6.41 8.05
CA LEU A 70 -11.86 -6.23 9.20
C LEU A 70 -13.31 -6.19 8.73
N ARG A 71 -14.14 -7.07 9.30
CA ARG A 71 -15.60 -7.07 9.12
C ARG A 71 -16.22 -6.52 10.40
N LEU A 72 -17.03 -5.48 10.25
CA LEU A 72 -17.83 -4.90 11.33
C LEU A 72 -19.15 -5.66 11.52
#